data_AF-A0A2M8FI97-F1
#
_entry.id   AF-A0A2M8FI97-F1
#
_cell.length_a   1.000
_cell.length_b   1.000
_cell.length_c   1.000
_cell.angle_alpha   90.00
_cell.angle_beta   90.00
_cell.angle_gamma   90.00
#
_symmetry.space_group_name_H-M   'P 1'
#
loop_
_entity.id
_entity.type
_entity.pdbx_description
1 polymer ?
#
loop_
_entity_poly.entity_id
_entity_poly.type
_entity_poly.pdbx_seq_one_letter_code
_entity_poly.pdbx_strand_id
1 'polypeptide(L)'
;MQKTAVVTGGAGFLGSHLCDKLLSEGMKVICIDNLLTGNLNNISHLFGNENFSFLKHDITNFIFVPGKVDYILHFASPASPIDYLKLPIQTLKVGSLGT
;
A
#
# COMPACT_ATOMS: atom_id res chain seq x y z
N MET A 1 -18.72 -14.60 1.35
CA MET A 1 -18.44 -13.25 0.80
C MET A 1 -16.96 -13.14 0.56
N GLN A 2 -16.56 -12.52 -0.55
CA GLN A 2 -15.16 -12.20 -0.82
C GLN A 2 -14.64 -11.19 0.21
N LYS A 3 -13.43 -11.39 0.73
CA LYS A 3 -12.83 -10.48 1.72
C LYS A 3 -12.04 -9.37 1.02
N THR A 4 -12.02 -8.18 1.62
CA THR A 4 -11.28 -7.01 1.12
C THR A 4 -10.11 -6.67 2.04
N ALA A 5 -8.92 -6.56 1.46
CA ALA A 5 -7.71 -6.11 2.14
C ALA A 5 -7.23 -4.76 1.60
N VAL A 6 -6.84 -3.88 2.50
CA VAL A 6 -6.12 -2.63 2.19
C VAL A 6 -4.65 -2.85 2.48
N VAL A 7 -3.78 -2.57 1.51
CA VAL A 7 -2.33 -2.68 1.64
C VAL A 7 -1.71 -1.30 1.41
N THR A 8 -1.20 -0.66 2.45
CA THR A 8 -0.46 0.61 2.30
C THR A 8 1.02 0.30 2.03
N GLY A 9 1.69 1.07 1.18
CA GLY A 9 3.04 0.73 0.73
C GLY A 9 3.04 -0.44 -0.26
N GLY A 10 1.90 -0.68 -0.92
CA GLY A 10 1.68 -1.84 -1.78
C GLY A 10 2.49 -1.83 -3.08
N ALA A 11 3.10 -0.70 -3.46
CA ALA A 11 4.04 -0.63 -4.58
C ALA A 11 5.51 -0.77 -4.13
N GLY A 12 5.77 -0.93 -2.83
CA GLY A 12 7.07 -1.29 -2.27
C GLY A 12 7.36 -2.80 -2.39
N PHE A 13 8.55 -3.23 -1.95
CA PHE A 13 9.00 -4.62 -2.09
C PHE A 13 8.05 -5.63 -1.42
N LEU A 14 7.87 -5.57 -0.09
CA LEU A 14 6.99 -6.52 0.61
C LEU A 14 5.52 -6.31 0.26
N GLY A 15 5.10 -5.06 0.11
CA GLY A 15 3.71 -4.70 -0.18
C GLY A 15 3.22 -5.29 -1.50
N SER A 16 4.05 -5.30 -2.56
CA SER A 16 3.62 -5.83 -3.86
C SER A 16 3.47 -7.35 -3.85
N HIS A 17 4.41 -8.06 -3.22
CA HIS A 17 4.34 -9.52 -3.07
C HIS A 17 3.13 -9.94 -2.23
N LEU A 18 2.78 -9.13 -1.23
CA LEU A 18 1.58 -9.34 -0.44
C LEU A 18 0.31 -9.10 -1.28
N CYS A 19 0.29 -8.08 -2.15
CA CYS A 19 -0.82 -7.88 -3.10
C CYS A 19 -1.01 -9.13 -3.98
N ASP A 20 0.07 -9.67 -4.57
CA ASP A 20 0.02 -10.90 -5.37
C ASP A 20 -0.57 -12.06 -4.57
N LYS A 21 -0.07 -12.26 -3.35
CA LYS A 21 -0.50 -13.35 -2.48
C LYS A 21 -1.98 -13.26 -2.12
N LEU A 22 -2.46 -12.09 -1.71
CA LEU A 22 -3.87 -11.89 -1.33
C LEU A 22 -4.82 -12.07 -2.53
N LEU A 23 -4.44 -11.58 -3.70
CA LEU A 23 -5.20 -11.81 -4.94
C LEU A 23 -5.26 -13.30 -5.30
N SER A 24 -4.14 -14.03 -5.15
CA SER A 24 -4.10 -15.48 -5.39
C SER A 24 -4.99 -16.28 -4.43
N GLU A 25 -5.27 -15.74 -3.25
CA GLU A 25 -6.20 -16.30 -2.27
C GLU A 25 -7.67 -15.89 -2.51
N GLY A 26 -7.94 -15.21 -3.63
CA GLY A 26 -9.28 -14.80 -4.04
C GLY A 26 -9.80 -13.55 -3.34
N MET A 27 -8.94 -12.78 -2.66
CA MET A 27 -9.34 -11.55 -1.98
C MET A 27 -9.35 -10.36 -2.94
N LYS A 28 -10.13 -9.33 -2.61
CA LYS A 28 -10.03 -8.00 -3.22
C LYS A 28 -8.92 -7.22 -2.53
N VAL A 29 -8.04 -6.59 -3.31
CA VAL A 29 -6.91 -5.81 -2.81
C VAL A 29 -7.05 -4.34 -3.23
N ILE A 30 -6.95 -3.47 -2.23
CA ILE A 30 -6.85 -2.02 -2.40
C ILE A 30 -5.41 -1.63 -2.04
N CYS A 31 -4.57 -1.47 -3.05
CA CYS A 31 -3.19 -1.05 -2.91
C CYS A 31 -3.14 0.49 -2.80
N ILE A 32 -2.55 1.00 -1.74
CA ILE A 32 -2.39 2.44 -1.49
C ILE A 32 -0.90 2.76 -1.41
N ASP A 33 -0.42 3.66 -2.24
CA ASP A 33 0.99 4.05 -2.25
C ASP A 33 1.14 5.47 -2.82
N ASN A 34 2.03 6.30 -2.28
CA ASN A 34 2.32 7.62 -2.85
C ASN A 34 3.46 7.59 -3.88
N LEU A 35 4.11 6.43 -4.07
CA LEU A 35 5.27 6.18 -4.93
C LEU A 35 6.51 6.99 -4.51
N LEU A 36 6.64 7.32 -3.22
CA LEU A 36 7.82 8.02 -2.70
C LEU A 36 9.07 7.14 -2.79
N THR A 37 8.96 5.89 -2.32
CA THR A 37 9.99 4.84 -2.47
C THR A 37 9.47 3.60 -3.23
N GLY A 38 8.14 3.50 -3.43
CA GLY A 38 7.51 2.45 -4.22
C GLY A 38 7.73 2.61 -5.72
N ASN A 39 7.57 1.52 -6.48
CA ASN A 39 7.74 1.49 -7.93
C ASN A 39 6.52 0.83 -8.60
N LEU A 40 5.92 1.52 -9.59
CA LEU A 40 4.77 0.99 -10.33
C LEU A 40 5.06 -0.34 -11.04
N ASN A 41 6.31 -0.59 -11.44
CA ASN A 41 6.70 -1.86 -12.05
C ASN A 41 6.46 -3.06 -11.12
N ASN A 42 6.42 -2.85 -9.80
CA ASN A 42 6.13 -3.90 -8.83
C ASN A 42 4.66 -4.34 -8.84
N ILE A 43 3.76 -3.54 -9.41
CA ILE A 43 2.32 -3.81 -9.44
C ILE A 43 1.72 -3.69 -10.85
N SER A 44 2.53 -3.40 -11.87
CA SER A 44 2.06 -3.15 -13.24
C SER A 44 1.31 -4.34 -13.84
N HIS A 45 1.67 -5.55 -13.45
CA HIS A 45 1.02 -6.80 -13.88
C HIS A 45 -0.34 -7.05 -13.23
N LEU A 46 -0.68 -6.30 -12.17
CA LEU A 46 -1.95 -6.44 -11.46
C LEU A 46 -3.05 -5.54 -12.04
N PHE A 47 -2.70 -4.53 -12.84
CA PHE A 47 -3.68 -3.67 -13.47
C PHE A 47 -4.55 -4.45 -14.47
N GLY A 48 -5.85 -4.18 -14.45
CA GLY A 48 -6.84 -4.91 -15.25
C GLY A 48 -7.48 -6.09 -14.52
N ASN A 49 -6.93 -6.53 -13.38
CA ASN A 49 -7.61 -7.48 -12.50
C ASN A 49 -8.77 -6.78 -11.77
N GLU A 50 -9.99 -7.30 -11.90
CA GLU A 50 -11.21 -6.76 -11.26
C GLU A 50 -11.14 -6.71 -9.73
N ASN A 51 -10.32 -7.58 -9.14
CA ASN A 51 -10.11 -7.67 -7.70
C ASN A 51 -8.95 -6.79 -7.21
N PHE A 52 -8.24 -6.11 -8.11
CA PHE A 52 -7.15 -5.20 -7.76
C PHE A 52 -7.53 -3.75 -8.06
N SER A 53 -7.26 -2.88 -7.09
CA SER A 53 -7.38 -1.43 -7.28
C SER A 53 -6.14 -0.75 -6.71
N PHE A 54 -5.62 0.22 -7.45
CA PHE A 54 -4.50 1.04 -7.01
C PHE A 54 -4.97 2.48 -6.77
N LEU A 55 -4.64 3.00 -5.60
CA LEU A 55 -4.89 4.38 -5.22
C LEU A 55 -3.56 5.07 -4.92
N LYS A 56 -3.17 5.99 -5.80
CA LYS A 56 -1.99 6.82 -5.57
C LYS A 56 -2.32 7.86 -4.49
N HIS A 57 -1.91 7.63 -3.24
CA HIS A 57 -2.27 8.48 -2.11
C HIS A 57 -1.21 8.48 -1.02
N ASP A 58 -1.00 9.64 -0.40
CA ASP A 58 -0.17 9.79 0.79
C ASP A 58 -1.02 9.59 2.03
N ILE A 59 -0.80 8.45 2.69
CA ILE A 59 -1.53 7.98 3.86
C ILE A 59 -1.40 8.88 5.10
N THR A 60 -0.50 9.87 5.10
CA THR A 60 -0.44 10.90 6.15
C THR A 60 -1.59 11.91 6.05
N ASN A 61 -2.34 11.86 4.95
CA ASN A 61 -3.58 12.61 4.75
C ASN A 61 -4.79 11.69 4.89
N PHE A 62 -5.91 12.27 5.34
CA PHE A 62 -7.17 11.56 5.45
C PHE A 62 -7.52 10.81 4.16
N ILE A 63 -8.01 9.59 4.31
CA ILE A 63 -8.45 8.73 3.22
C ILE A 63 -9.77 8.06 3.57
N PHE A 64 -10.66 8.03 2.59
CA PHE A 64 -11.90 7.25 2.68
C PHE A 64 -11.79 6.03 1.77
N VAL A 65 -11.88 4.84 2.35
CA VAL A 65 -11.94 3.58 1.60
C VAL A 65 -13.40 3.11 1.57
N PRO A 66 -14.06 3.06 0.39
CA PRO A 66 -15.46 2.70 0.32
C PRO A 66 -15.69 1.21 0.59
N GLY A 67 -16.82 0.90 1.23
CA GLY A 67 -17.25 -0.46 1.49
C GLY A 67 -16.62 -1.08 2.74
N LYS A 68 -16.84 -2.38 2.92
CA LYS A 68 -16.31 -3.13 4.06
C LYS A 68 -14.84 -3.50 3.81
N VAL A 69 -13.99 -3.21 4.79
CA VAL A 69 -12.60 -3.67 4.84
C VAL A 69 -12.50 -4.76 5.92
N ASP A 70 -11.94 -5.91 5.55
CA ASP A 70 -11.73 -7.03 6.48
C ASP A 70 -10.32 -7.02 7.07
N TYR A 71 -9.34 -6.52 6.32
CA TYR A 71 -7.93 -6.46 6.74
C TYR A 71 -7.25 -5.16 6.30
N ILE A 72 -6.37 -4.64 7.17
CA ILE A 72 -5.47 -3.53 6.86
C ILE A 72 -4.05 -4.02 7.12
N LEU A 73 -3.20 -3.94 6.09
CA LEU A 73 -1.81 -4.37 6.13
C LEU A 73 -0.93 -3.15 5.84
N HIS A 74 -0.26 -2.65 6.87
CA HIS A 74 0.42 -1.37 6.83
C HIS A 74 1.93 -1.51 6.59
N PHE A 75 2.38 -1.30 5.35
CA PHE A 75 3.79 -1.41 4.95
C PHE A 75 4.36 -0.09 4.39
N ALA A 76 3.61 1.02 4.51
CA ALA A 76 4.03 2.31 4.00
C ALA A 76 5.09 2.92 4.93
N SER A 77 6.36 2.90 4.52
CA SER A 77 7.42 3.64 5.19
C SER A 77 8.67 3.76 4.32
N PRO A 78 9.37 4.91 4.32
CA PRO A 78 10.75 4.98 3.82
C PRO A 78 11.68 4.25 4.81
N ALA A 79 11.71 2.92 4.74
CA ALA A 79 12.24 2.06 5.82
C ALA A 79 13.73 1.70 5.72
N SER A 80 14.53 2.36 4.87
CA SER A 80 15.97 2.10 4.77
C SER A 80 16.78 3.11 5.59
N PRO A 81 17.96 2.74 6.14
CA PRO A 81 18.84 3.68 6.85
C PRO A 81 19.17 4.94 6.04
N ILE A 82 19.31 4.79 4.72
CA ILE A 82 19.58 5.91 3.81
C ILE A 82 18.34 6.80 3.69
N ASP A 83 17.14 6.21 3.60
CA ASP A 83 15.89 6.96 3.48
C ASP A 83 15.53 7.69 4.76
N TYR A 84 15.81 7.14 5.95
CA TYR A 84 15.62 7.85 7.21
C TYR A 84 16.39 9.17 7.27
N LEU A 85 17.61 9.19 6.69
CA LEU A 85 18.43 10.39 6.64
C LEU A 85 17.96 11.37 5.55
N LYS A 86 17.48 10.85 4.41
CA LYS A 86 17.02 11.68 3.28
C LYS A 86 15.60 12.20 3.43
N LEU A 87 14.74 11.45 4.12
CA LEU A 87 13.29 11.67 4.23
C LEU A 87 12.80 11.64 5.70
N PRO A 88 13.49 12.29 6.65
CA PRO A 88 13.18 12.16 8.08
C PRO A 88 11.78 12.66 8.44
N ILE A 89 11.31 13.73 7.78
CA ILE A 89 9.97 14.28 8.02
C ILE A 89 8.90 13.31 7.52
N GLN A 90 9.09 12.72 6.34
CA GLN A 90 8.16 11.76 5.76
C GLN A 90 8.10 10.49 6.60
N THR A 91 9.25 9.97 7.04
CA THR A 91 9.32 8.83 7.97
C THR A 91 8.59 9.13 9.27
N LEU A 92 8.78 10.31 9.87
CA LEU A 92 8.08 10.67 11.10
C LEU A 92 6.56 10.81 10.90
N LYS A 93 6.14 11.47 9.81
CA LYS A 93 4.72 11.64 9.49
C LYS A 93 4.04 10.31 9.23
N VAL A 94 4.64 9.41 8.46
CA VAL A 94 4.03 8.11 8.12
C VAL A 94 3.81 7.28 9.39
N GLY A 95 4.80 7.23 10.29
CA GLY A 95 4.74 6.46 11.52
C GLY A 95 3.91 7.11 12.65
N SER A 96 3.41 8.34 12.48
CA SER A 96 2.61 9.03 13.48
C SER A 96 1.21 9.41 12.99
N LEU A 97 1.10 10.00 11.81
CA LEU A 97 -0.18 10.46 11.24
C LEU A 97 -0.84 9.40 10.35
N GLY A 98 -0.03 8.49 9.78
CA GLY A 98 -0.51 7.50 8.82
C GLY A 98 -0.84 6.12 9.39
N THR A 99 -0.59 5.89 10.68
CA THR A 99 -0.85 4.62 11.40
C THR A 99 -2.04 4.78 12.31
#